data_AF-A0A821QK11-F1
#
_entry.id   AF-A0A821QK11-F1
#
_cell.length_a   1.000
_cell.length_b   1.000
_cell.length_c   1.000
_cell.angle_alpha   90.00
_cell.angle_beta   90.00
_cell.angle_gamma   90.00
#
_symmetry.space_group_name_H-M   'P 1'
#
loop_
_entity.id
_entity.type
_entity.pdbx_description
1 polymer ?
#
loop_
_entity_poly.entity_id
_entity_poly.type
_entity_poly.pdbx_seq_one_letter_code
_entity_poly.pdbx_strand_id
1 'polypeptide(L)'
;MKFDTFLDTINDWGKFQKVKYTLICLTYMLPPIMVYTYTFTAAIPDFRCVNPAVINTDEYNEVSNNLFDSMYKPTQEQCKTKLKQLSDKECQRCFIQSRTNNQSSANVTLTKCNTYVYDRKYYRKTLVEEWTMVCDRLRYKSTVQMIYFVGYMVGSIFFGMLADKYGRRPIMSVSFILMSVSGFLCAFGPQSIYGFWPSYIIFTLARFLLACSTPGNVPSTKPDTEIPRVEQASKKRAN
;
A
#
# COMPACT_ATOMS: atom_id res chain seq x y z
N MET A 1 -22.07 -32.29 -30.24
CA MET A 1 -22.92 -32.44 -29.03
C MET A 1 -22.94 -31.09 -28.33
N LYS A 2 -24.14 -30.55 -28.09
CA LYS A 2 -24.36 -29.15 -27.69
C LYS A 2 -23.99 -28.96 -26.22
N PHE A 3 -23.29 -27.87 -25.90
CA PHE A 3 -22.89 -27.47 -24.55
C PHE A 3 -24.07 -27.46 -23.56
N ASP A 4 -25.26 -27.14 -24.06
CA ASP A 4 -26.51 -27.14 -23.28
C ASP A 4 -26.88 -28.53 -22.72
N THR A 5 -26.60 -29.61 -23.45
CA THR A 5 -26.87 -30.98 -22.97
C THR A 5 -25.89 -31.37 -21.86
N PHE A 6 -24.67 -30.83 -21.89
CA PHE A 6 -23.70 -31.00 -20.82
C PHE A 6 -24.16 -30.25 -19.56
N LEU A 7 -24.65 -29.01 -19.72
CA LEU A 7 -25.21 -28.20 -18.62
C LEU A 7 -26.45 -28.86 -17.98
N ASP A 8 -27.34 -29.48 -18.76
CA ASP A 8 -28.48 -30.24 -18.21
C ASP A 8 -28.05 -31.49 -17.41
N THR A 9 -26.86 -32.05 -17.71
CA THR A 9 -26.33 -33.23 -17.01
C THR A 9 -25.65 -32.87 -15.68
N ILE A 10 -25.06 -31.67 -15.59
CA ILE A 10 -24.57 -31.08 -14.32
C ILE A 10 -25.77 -30.37 -13.68
N ASN A 11 -26.58 -31.15 -12.95
CA ASN A 11 -27.77 -30.68 -12.24
C ASN A 11 -27.65 -29.26 -11.63
N ASP A 12 -28.78 -28.57 -11.56
CA ASP A 12 -28.95 -27.18 -11.15
C ASP A 12 -28.14 -26.79 -9.88
N TRP A 13 -27.69 -25.54 -9.78
CA TRP A 13 -26.71 -25.05 -8.79
C TRP A 13 -26.94 -25.58 -7.35
N GLY A 14 -26.31 -26.71 -7.03
CA GLY A 14 -26.49 -27.40 -5.77
C GLY A 14 -25.87 -26.65 -4.59
N LYS A 15 -26.34 -26.93 -3.36
CA LYS A 15 -25.81 -26.31 -2.12
C LYS A 15 -24.30 -26.45 -1.99
N PHE A 16 -23.74 -27.61 -2.37
CA PHE A 16 -22.31 -27.88 -2.30
C PHE A 16 -21.49 -27.07 -3.33
N GLN A 17 -22.02 -26.90 -4.55
CA GLN A 17 -21.40 -26.08 -5.59
C GLN A 17 -21.43 -24.59 -5.19
N LYS A 18 -22.55 -24.12 -4.63
CA LYS A 18 -22.68 -22.78 -4.03
C LYS A 18 -21.64 -22.55 -2.94
N VAL A 19 -21.53 -23.45 -1.96
CA VAL A 19 -20.56 -23.31 -0.85
C VAL A 19 -19.11 -23.30 -1.36
N LYS A 20 -18.74 -24.20 -2.27
CA LYS A 20 -17.40 -24.23 -2.85
C LYS A 20 -17.07 -22.95 -3.63
N TYR A 21 -18.00 -22.49 -4.48
CA TYR A 21 -17.82 -21.28 -5.25
C TYR A 21 -17.68 -20.05 -4.35
N THR A 22 -18.54 -19.94 -3.32
CA THR A 22 -18.44 -18.85 -2.33
C THR A 22 -17.12 -18.88 -1.56
N LEU A 23 -16.62 -20.05 -1.16
CA LEU A 23 -15.31 -20.17 -0.51
C LEU A 23 -14.15 -19.75 -1.43
N ILE A 24 -14.18 -20.16 -2.70
CA ILE A 24 -13.17 -19.74 -3.69
C ILE A 24 -13.21 -18.22 -3.88
N CYS A 25 -14.41 -17.64 -4.00
CA CYS A 25 -14.59 -16.20 -4.14
C CYS A 25 -14.07 -15.43 -2.92
N LEU A 26 -14.42 -15.89 -1.70
CA LEU A 26 -13.94 -15.29 -0.46
C LEU A 26 -12.41 -15.32 -0.37
N THR A 27 -11.80 -16.47 -0.63
CA THR A 27 -10.35 -16.63 -0.62
C THR A 27 -9.66 -15.77 -1.68
N TYR A 28 -10.32 -15.50 -2.80
CA TYR A 28 -9.82 -14.63 -3.86
C TYR A 28 -9.91 -13.14 -3.54
N MET A 29 -10.88 -12.72 -2.73
CA MET A 29 -11.04 -11.32 -2.32
C MET A 29 -10.02 -10.89 -1.25
N LEU A 30 -9.46 -11.82 -0.48
CA LEU A 30 -8.52 -11.50 0.61
C LEU A 30 -7.18 -10.88 0.12
N PRO A 31 -6.47 -11.43 -0.89
CA PRO A 31 -5.24 -10.84 -1.40
C PRO A 31 -5.36 -9.37 -1.82
N PRO A 32 -6.34 -8.95 -2.66
CA PRO A 32 -6.44 -7.56 -3.06
C PRO A 32 -6.74 -6.65 -1.86
N ILE A 33 -7.57 -7.07 -0.90
CA ILE A 33 -7.83 -6.29 0.32
C ILE A 33 -6.52 -6.00 1.05
N MET A 34 -5.66 -7.00 1.24
CA MET A 34 -4.36 -6.84 1.90
C MET A 34 -3.42 -5.90 1.13
N VAL A 35 -3.44 -5.96 -0.21
CA VAL A 35 -2.64 -5.09 -1.07
C VAL A 35 -3.11 -3.64 -1.00
N TYR A 36 -4.43 -3.41 -1.12
CA TYR A 36 -5.01 -2.06 -1.13
C TYR A 36 -5.02 -1.39 0.23
N THR A 37 -5.01 -2.15 1.33
CA THR A 37 -4.92 -1.61 2.69
C THR A 37 -3.73 -0.64 2.86
N TYR A 38 -2.61 -0.89 2.17
CA TYR A 38 -1.45 0.02 2.19
C TYR A 38 -1.78 1.44 1.72
N THR A 39 -2.66 1.60 0.73
CA THR A 39 -3.00 2.95 0.20
C THR A 39 -3.71 3.81 1.25
N PHE A 40 -4.50 3.18 2.12
CA PHE A 40 -5.22 3.85 3.20
C PHE A 40 -4.32 4.05 4.43
N THR A 41 -3.50 3.06 4.80
CA THR A 41 -2.62 3.17 5.96
C THR A 41 -1.43 4.10 5.72
N ALA A 42 -0.96 4.21 4.48
CA ALA A 42 0.07 5.16 4.07
C ALA A 42 -0.50 6.41 3.37
N ALA A 43 -1.78 6.71 3.57
CA ALA A 43 -2.36 7.98 3.14
C ALA A 43 -1.59 9.15 3.78
N ILE A 44 -1.43 10.25 3.03
CA ILE A 44 -0.83 11.47 3.56
C ILE A 44 -2.01 12.35 3.99
N PRO A 45 -2.32 12.45 5.29
CA PRO A 45 -3.32 13.41 5.74
C PRO A 45 -2.82 14.84 5.49
N ASP A 46 -3.72 15.82 5.47
CA ASP A 46 -3.29 17.21 5.45
C ASP A 46 -2.51 17.52 6.73
N PHE A 47 -1.45 18.31 6.57
CA PHE A 47 -0.52 18.58 7.65
C PHE A 47 0.06 19.98 7.52
N ARG A 48 0.49 20.50 8.65
CA ARG A 48 1.29 21.73 8.74
C ARG A 48 2.36 21.60 9.80
N CYS A 49 3.26 22.56 9.87
CA CYS A 49 4.24 22.60 10.94
C CYS A 49 3.58 22.96 12.27
N VAL A 50 4.19 22.49 13.37
CA VAL A 50 3.80 22.91 14.72
C VAL A 50 4.01 24.41 14.85
N ASN A 51 3.01 25.08 15.42
CA ASN A 51 3.07 26.49 15.73
C ASN A 51 4.10 26.73 16.85
N PRO A 52 5.16 27.51 16.61
CA PRO A 52 6.20 27.75 17.62
C PRO A 52 5.68 28.49 18.86
N ALA A 53 4.53 29.17 18.78
CA ALA A 53 3.93 29.87 19.92
C ALA A 53 3.19 28.93 20.91
N VAL A 54 2.77 27.73 20.47
CA VAL A 54 1.90 26.82 21.25
C VAL A 54 2.30 25.35 21.08
N ILE A 55 3.60 25.05 21.12
CA ILE A 55 4.20 23.76 20.71
C ILE A 55 3.50 22.52 21.29
N ASN A 56 3.03 22.58 22.54
CA ASN A 56 2.52 21.41 23.27
C ASN A 56 0.99 21.22 23.20
N THR A 57 0.25 22.26 22.80
CA THR A 57 -1.23 22.25 22.74
C THR A 57 -1.74 22.50 21.33
N ASP A 58 -0.85 22.46 20.34
CA ASP A 58 -1.20 22.75 18.96
C ASP A 58 -2.00 21.59 18.36
N GLU A 59 -3.28 21.85 18.11
CA GLU A 59 -4.19 20.91 17.47
C GLU A 59 -4.58 21.40 16.08
N TYR A 60 -4.77 20.47 15.15
CA TYR A 60 -5.18 20.78 13.79
C TYR A 60 -6.69 21.11 13.77
N ASN A 61 -7.03 22.38 13.68
CA ASN A 61 -8.40 22.88 13.56
C ASN A 61 -8.43 24.05 12.57
N GLU A 62 -9.57 24.35 11.94
CA GLU A 62 -9.66 25.41 10.92
C GLU A 62 -9.17 26.77 11.41
N VAL A 63 -9.51 27.15 12.66
CA VAL A 63 -9.08 28.41 13.27
C VAL A 63 -7.57 28.44 13.48
N SER A 64 -6.97 27.38 14.02
CA SER A 64 -5.52 27.31 14.25
C SER A 64 -4.74 27.30 12.95
N ASN A 65 -5.26 26.63 11.91
CA ASN A 65 -4.70 26.63 10.57
C ASN A 65 -4.71 28.02 9.93
N ASN A 66 -5.82 28.76 10.01
CA ASN A 66 -5.90 30.11 9.45
C ASN A 66 -4.95 31.09 10.16
N LEU A 67 -4.84 31.00 11.48
CA LEU A 67 -3.89 31.80 12.27
C LEU A 67 -2.43 31.46 11.92
N PHE A 68 -2.13 30.17 11.76
CA PHE A 68 -0.82 29.71 11.33
C PHE A 68 -0.50 30.19 9.92
N ASP A 69 -1.44 30.07 8.98
CA ASP A 69 -1.26 30.47 7.59
C ASP A 69 -1.01 31.98 7.44
N SER A 70 -1.68 32.80 8.26
CA SER A 70 -1.48 34.25 8.25
C SER A 70 -0.05 34.66 8.71
N MET A 71 0.50 33.96 9.70
CA MET A 71 1.78 34.34 10.31
C MET A 71 2.99 33.59 9.75
N TYR A 72 2.91 32.26 9.60
CA TYR A 72 4.05 31.38 9.41
C TYR A 72 4.12 30.71 8.04
N LYS A 73 3.04 30.70 7.25
CA LYS A 73 3.07 30.10 5.91
C LYS A 73 3.84 31.02 4.94
N PRO A 74 4.86 30.50 4.25
CA PRO A 74 5.65 31.30 3.33
C PRO A 74 4.85 31.66 2.07
N THR A 75 5.07 32.86 1.55
CA THR A 75 4.48 33.32 0.28
C THR A 75 5.17 32.64 -0.90
N GLN A 76 4.45 32.43 -2.00
CA GLN A 76 4.98 31.80 -3.21
C GLN A 76 6.26 32.48 -3.73
N GLU A 77 6.34 33.81 -3.67
CA GLU A 77 7.54 34.56 -4.09
C GLU A 77 8.76 34.29 -3.19
N GLN A 78 8.55 34.10 -1.89
CA GLN A 78 9.62 33.78 -0.94
C GLN A 78 10.19 32.39 -1.21
N CYS A 79 9.32 31.43 -1.56
CA CYS A 79 9.73 30.09 -1.96
C CYS A 79 10.59 30.11 -3.23
N LYS A 80 10.15 30.83 -4.27
CA LYS A 80 10.90 30.92 -5.54
C LYS A 80 12.26 31.60 -5.38
N THR A 81 12.33 32.65 -4.56
CA THR A 81 13.56 33.44 -4.41
C THR A 81 14.62 32.76 -3.56
N LYS A 82 14.21 32.11 -2.44
CA LYS A 82 15.15 31.47 -1.49
C LYS A 82 15.36 29.97 -1.72
N LEU A 83 14.38 29.28 -2.30
CA LEU A 83 14.40 27.82 -2.51
C LEU A 83 14.12 27.50 -3.99
N LYS A 84 15.01 27.94 -4.88
CA LYS A 84 14.90 27.80 -6.35
C LYS A 84 14.73 26.36 -6.87
N GLN A 85 15.02 25.35 -6.06
CA GLN A 85 14.97 23.93 -6.43
C GLN A 85 13.73 23.18 -5.92
N LEU A 86 12.87 23.81 -5.10
CA LEU A 86 11.69 23.15 -4.53
C LEU A 86 10.40 23.59 -5.23
N SER A 87 9.42 22.68 -5.28
CA SER A 87 8.07 23.00 -5.70
C SER A 87 7.42 23.96 -4.71
N ASP A 88 6.66 24.94 -5.21
CA ASP A 88 5.95 25.94 -4.39
C ASP A 88 5.09 25.28 -3.30
N LYS A 89 4.42 24.16 -3.62
CA LYS A 89 3.58 23.40 -2.68
C LYS A 89 4.37 22.72 -1.58
N GLU A 90 5.58 22.24 -1.90
CA GLU A 90 6.45 21.58 -0.94
C GLU A 90 7.07 22.60 0.01
N CYS A 91 7.51 23.74 -0.51
CA CYS A 91 7.99 24.85 0.30
C CYS A 91 6.93 25.32 1.33
N GLN A 92 5.69 25.53 0.89
CA GLN A 92 4.60 25.98 1.76
C GLN A 92 4.20 25.01 2.86
N ARG A 93 4.45 23.70 2.68
CA ARG A 93 4.09 22.66 3.66
C ARG A 93 5.25 22.27 4.58
N CYS A 94 6.50 22.51 4.15
CA CYS A 94 7.70 21.99 4.80
C CYS A 94 8.56 23.07 5.48
N PHE A 95 8.28 24.34 5.19
CA PHE A 95 9.02 25.48 5.72
C PHE A 95 8.08 26.47 6.38
N ILE A 96 8.58 27.12 7.43
CA ILE A 96 7.94 28.27 8.05
C ILE A 96 8.75 29.53 7.76
N GLN A 97 8.04 30.65 7.61
CA GLN A 97 8.66 31.97 7.57
C GLN A 97 8.81 32.52 8.99
N SER A 98 9.96 33.12 9.28
CA SER A 98 10.18 33.94 10.47
C SER A 98 10.68 35.32 10.06
N ARG A 99 10.18 36.37 10.72
CA ARG A 99 10.62 37.75 10.49
C ARG A 99 11.60 38.14 11.59
N THR A 100 12.85 38.38 11.21
CA THR A 100 13.81 39.04 12.09
C THR A 100 13.67 40.56 11.87
N ASN A 101 13.09 41.25 12.85
CA ASN A 101 12.87 42.71 12.94
C ASN A 101 11.54 43.24 12.37
N ASN A 102 10.95 44.20 13.10
CA ASN A 102 9.68 44.88 12.80
C ASN A 102 9.72 45.83 11.59
N GLN A 103 10.75 45.78 10.74
CA GLN A 103 10.81 46.57 9.52
C GLN A 103 10.40 45.74 8.31
N SER A 104 9.38 46.24 7.61
CA SER A 104 8.49 45.51 6.72
C SER A 104 9.11 44.92 5.44
N SER A 105 10.43 44.99 5.23
CA SER A 105 11.06 44.56 3.97
C SER A 105 12.46 43.92 4.07
N ALA A 106 12.99 43.60 5.25
CA ALA A 106 14.37 43.08 5.34
C ALA A 106 14.46 41.76 6.13
N ASN A 107 14.76 40.68 5.41
CA ASN A 107 15.12 39.34 5.89
C ASN A 107 14.01 38.49 6.52
N VAL A 108 13.11 37.99 5.67
CA VAL A 108 12.31 36.79 6.00
C VAL A 108 13.20 35.56 5.94
N THR A 109 13.41 34.85 7.03
CA THR A 109 14.15 33.58 7.05
C THR A 109 13.18 32.42 6.85
N LEU A 110 13.56 31.46 6.01
CA LEU A 110 12.81 30.22 5.82
C LEU A 110 13.51 29.12 6.60
N THR A 111 12.81 28.57 7.58
CA THR A 111 13.32 27.50 8.43
C THR A 111 12.54 26.23 8.16
N LYS A 112 13.26 25.11 8.03
CA LYS A 112 12.66 23.80 7.80
C LYS A 112 11.96 23.31 9.07
N CYS A 113 10.80 22.69 8.90
CA CYS A 113 10.05 22.10 10.00
C CYS A 113 10.57 20.72 10.38
N ASN A 114 10.72 20.49 11.69
CA ASN A 114 11.07 19.18 12.24
C ASN A 114 9.85 18.47 12.83
N THR A 115 8.84 19.22 13.28
CA THR A 115 7.64 18.71 13.92
C THR A 115 6.40 19.19 13.15
N TYR A 116 5.41 18.30 13.08
CA TYR A 116 4.22 18.47 12.25
C TYR A 116 2.96 18.15 13.03
N VAL A 117 1.89 18.87 12.72
CA VAL A 117 0.54 18.61 13.20
C VAL A 117 -0.29 18.14 12.01
N TYR A 118 -1.01 17.04 12.19
CA TYR A 118 -1.77 16.37 11.15
C TYR A 118 -3.28 16.51 11.38
N ASP A 119 -4.03 16.63 10.29
CA ASP A 119 -5.49 16.56 10.30
C ASP A 119 -5.95 15.12 10.57
N ARG A 120 -6.71 14.94 11.66
CA ARG A 120 -7.26 13.62 12.06
C ARG A 120 -8.73 13.44 11.69
N LYS A 121 -9.32 14.30 10.84
CA LYS A 121 -10.73 14.22 10.44
C LYS A 121 -11.09 12.90 9.73
N TYR A 122 -10.23 12.43 8.83
CA TYR A 122 -10.48 11.22 8.03
C TYR A 122 -9.67 10.00 8.49
N TYR A 123 -8.47 10.22 9.00
CA TYR A 123 -7.55 9.17 9.41
C TYR A 123 -7.18 9.35 10.87
N ARG A 124 -7.42 8.33 11.71
CA ARG A 124 -7.04 8.39 13.13
C ARG A 124 -5.54 8.47 13.32
N LYS A 125 -4.81 7.56 12.65
CA LYS A 125 -3.35 7.49 12.64
C LYS A 125 -2.91 6.83 11.34
N THR A 126 -1.89 7.37 10.70
CA THR A 126 -1.32 6.82 9.47
C THR A 126 0.15 6.47 9.66
N LEU A 127 0.67 5.59 8.80
CA LEU A 127 2.10 5.27 8.74
C LEU A 127 2.94 6.52 8.44
N VAL A 128 2.41 7.42 7.61
CA VAL A 128 3.07 8.69 7.27
C VAL A 128 3.23 9.56 8.49
N GLU A 129 2.18 9.66 9.31
CA GLU A 129 2.21 10.40 10.56
C GLU A 129 3.17 9.77 11.59
N GLU A 130 3.08 8.46 11.80
CA GLU A 130 3.88 7.74 12.80
C GLU A 130 5.39 7.84 12.56
N TRP A 131 5.79 7.85 11.29
CA TRP A 131 7.19 7.94 10.90
C TRP A 131 7.60 9.31 10.36
N THR A 132 6.70 10.30 10.41
CA THR A 132 6.91 11.65 9.85
C THR A 132 7.46 11.61 8.41
N MET A 133 6.86 10.79 7.54
CA MET A 133 7.26 10.62 6.13
C MET A 133 6.72 11.74 5.23
N VAL A 134 7.00 12.99 5.62
CA VAL A 134 6.64 14.20 4.89
C VAL A 134 7.90 14.90 4.39
N CYS A 135 7.75 15.80 3.41
CA CYS A 135 8.85 16.61 2.88
C CYS A 135 10.03 15.74 2.41
N ASP A 136 11.25 15.96 2.90
CA ASP A 136 12.44 15.16 2.56
C ASP A 136 12.28 13.65 2.78
N ARG A 137 11.42 13.24 3.72
CA ARG A 137 11.14 11.83 4.01
C ARG A 137 10.02 11.24 3.17
N LEU A 138 9.38 12.02 2.30
CA LEU A 138 8.34 11.54 1.40
C LEU A 138 8.86 10.47 0.43
N ARG A 139 10.15 10.56 0.05
CA ARG A 139 10.81 9.57 -0.82
C ARG A 139 10.74 8.14 -0.27
N TYR A 140 10.74 7.96 1.06
CA TYR A 140 10.66 6.63 1.67
C TYR A 140 9.32 5.95 1.41
N LYS A 141 8.22 6.70 1.38
CA LYS A 141 6.90 6.18 0.98
C LYS A 141 6.95 5.64 -0.45
N SER A 142 7.50 6.41 -1.38
CA SER A 142 7.64 6.00 -2.79
C SER A 142 8.55 4.77 -2.94
N THR A 143 9.64 4.71 -2.18
CA THR A 143 10.55 3.55 -2.18
C THR A 143 9.86 2.27 -1.71
N VAL A 144 9.03 2.31 -0.67
CA VAL A 144 8.24 1.15 -0.21
C VAL A 144 7.32 0.63 -1.32
N GLN A 145 6.64 1.54 -2.02
CA GLN A 145 5.76 1.16 -3.12
C GLN A 145 6.54 0.60 -4.32
N MET A 146 7.70 1.16 -4.64
CA MET A 146 8.57 0.64 -5.69
C MET A 146 9.07 -0.77 -5.37
N ILE A 147 9.55 -1.00 -4.14
CA ILE A 147 10.01 -2.31 -3.68
C ILE A 147 8.89 -3.35 -3.73
N TYR A 148 7.66 -2.95 -3.41
CA TYR A 148 6.48 -3.80 -3.60
C TYR A 148 6.34 -4.26 -5.06
N PHE A 149 6.43 -3.37 -6.05
CA PHE A 149 6.33 -3.77 -7.46
C PHE A 149 7.50 -4.65 -7.93
N VAL A 150 8.71 -4.40 -7.42
CA VAL A 150 9.86 -5.28 -7.68
C VAL A 150 9.61 -6.68 -7.12
N GLY A 151 9.13 -6.78 -5.88
CA GLY A 151 8.74 -8.05 -5.28
C GLY A 151 7.64 -8.77 -6.06
N TYR A 152 6.65 -8.03 -6.56
CA TYR A 152 5.59 -8.59 -7.42
C TYR A 152 6.17 -9.20 -8.70
N MET A 153 7.08 -8.49 -9.38
CA MET A 153 7.76 -9.00 -10.59
C MET A 153 8.55 -10.26 -10.29
N VAL A 154 9.38 -10.24 -9.24
CA VAL A 154 10.17 -11.39 -8.79
C VAL A 154 9.25 -12.58 -8.49
N GLY A 155 8.19 -12.36 -7.70
CA GLY A 155 7.19 -13.37 -7.38
C GLY A 155 6.54 -13.98 -8.62
N SER A 156 6.22 -13.18 -9.63
CA SER A 156 5.56 -13.68 -10.84
C SER A 156 6.41 -14.68 -11.61
N ILE A 157 7.72 -14.46 -11.68
CA ILE A 157 8.67 -15.35 -12.35
C ILE A 157 8.84 -16.63 -11.52
N PHE A 158 9.16 -16.49 -10.22
CA PHE A 158 9.41 -17.63 -9.34
C PHE A 158 8.17 -18.52 -9.17
N PHE A 159 7.04 -17.96 -8.75
CA PHE A 159 5.81 -18.74 -8.55
C PHE A 159 5.24 -19.27 -9.86
N GLY A 160 5.48 -18.60 -10.99
CA GLY A 160 5.14 -19.11 -12.32
C GLY A 160 5.92 -20.39 -12.66
N MET A 161 7.25 -20.34 -12.55
CA MET A 161 8.11 -21.51 -12.81
C MET A 161 7.84 -22.66 -11.83
N LEU A 162 7.65 -22.34 -10.55
CA LEU A 162 7.30 -23.35 -9.56
C LEU A 162 5.95 -24.00 -9.92
N ALA A 163 4.94 -23.22 -10.33
CA ALA A 163 3.59 -23.71 -10.62
C ALA A 163 3.57 -24.72 -11.77
N ASP A 164 4.41 -24.48 -12.79
CA ASP A 164 4.58 -25.40 -13.90
C ASP A 164 5.30 -26.70 -13.47
N LYS A 165 6.17 -26.67 -12.44
CA LYS A 165 6.96 -27.84 -11.99
C LYS A 165 6.26 -28.72 -10.95
N TYR A 166 5.70 -28.13 -9.90
CA TYR A 166 5.11 -28.87 -8.76
C TYR A 166 3.59 -28.98 -8.83
N GLY A 167 2.99 -28.44 -9.89
CA GLY A 167 1.54 -28.36 -10.05
C GLY A 167 0.94 -27.18 -9.29
N ARG A 168 -0.24 -26.76 -9.75
CA ARG A 168 -0.84 -25.49 -9.38
C ARG A 168 -1.38 -25.43 -7.95
N ARG A 169 -2.07 -26.48 -7.52
CA ARG A 169 -2.74 -26.55 -6.20
C ARG A 169 -1.80 -26.38 -4.99
N PRO A 170 -0.68 -27.13 -4.87
CA PRO A 170 0.20 -26.97 -3.72
C PRO A 170 0.83 -25.58 -3.65
N ILE A 171 1.12 -24.98 -4.80
CA ILE A 171 1.79 -23.68 -4.86
C ILE A 171 0.84 -22.54 -4.52
N MET A 172 -0.43 -22.64 -4.89
CA MET A 172 -1.46 -21.72 -4.40
C MET A 172 -1.53 -21.76 -2.87
N SER A 173 -1.53 -22.96 -2.25
CA SER A 173 -1.54 -23.08 -0.79
C SER A 173 -0.31 -22.47 -0.13
N VAL A 174 0.89 -22.70 -0.65
CA VAL A 174 2.14 -22.09 -0.14
C VAL A 174 2.09 -20.56 -0.27
N SER A 175 1.56 -20.04 -1.37
CA SER A 175 1.42 -18.60 -1.62
C SER A 175 0.49 -17.94 -0.59
N PHE A 176 -0.63 -18.57 -0.25
CA PHE A 176 -1.54 -18.07 0.79
C PHE A 176 -0.90 -18.06 2.19
N ILE A 177 -0.13 -19.09 2.54
CA ILE A 177 0.59 -19.13 3.82
C ILE A 177 1.61 -18.00 3.88
N LEU A 178 2.41 -17.83 2.82
CA LEU A 178 3.41 -16.76 2.73
C LEU A 178 2.76 -15.37 2.79
N MET A 179 1.63 -15.19 2.11
CA MET A 179 0.84 -13.95 2.14
C MET A 179 0.32 -13.65 3.55
N SER A 180 -0.14 -14.68 4.28
CA SER A 180 -0.68 -14.50 5.63
C SER A 180 0.43 -14.10 6.61
N VAL A 181 1.56 -14.82 6.59
CA VAL A 181 2.72 -14.53 7.45
C VAL A 181 3.27 -13.12 7.18
N SER A 182 3.42 -12.74 5.91
CA SER A 182 3.88 -11.40 5.54
C SER A 182 2.88 -10.30 5.91
N GLY A 183 1.57 -10.56 5.82
CA GLY A 183 0.53 -9.66 6.31
C GLY A 183 0.62 -9.40 7.81
N PHE A 184 0.83 -10.43 8.62
CA PHE A 184 1.07 -10.27 10.06
C PHE A 184 2.33 -9.46 10.34
N LEU A 185 3.44 -9.72 9.63
CA LEU A 185 4.67 -8.95 9.77
C LEU A 185 4.46 -7.45 9.42
N CYS A 186 3.63 -7.15 8.42
CA CYS A 186 3.28 -5.76 8.08
C CYS A 186 2.48 -5.07 9.21
N ALA A 187 1.66 -5.81 9.95
CA ALA A 187 0.86 -5.26 11.05
C ALA A 187 1.73 -4.89 12.28
N PHE A 188 2.76 -5.68 12.57
CA PHE A 188 3.71 -5.40 13.67
C PHE A 188 4.85 -4.46 13.27
N GLY A 189 5.14 -4.32 11.97
CA GLY A 189 6.20 -3.44 11.46
C GLY A 189 6.21 -2.00 12.02
N PRO A 190 5.09 -1.26 12.03
CA PRO A 190 5.06 0.13 12.48
C PRO A 190 5.14 0.37 13.98
N GLN A 191 5.31 -0.67 14.79
CA GLN A 191 5.39 -0.50 16.23
C GLN A 191 6.58 0.41 16.61
N SER A 192 6.27 1.57 17.23
CA SER A 192 7.26 2.63 17.53
C SER A 192 8.40 2.22 18.48
N ILE A 193 8.35 1.00 19.03
CA ILE A 193 9.29 0.46 20.01
C ILE A 193 10.72 0.38 19.44
N TYR A 194 10.88 0.05 18.15
CA TYR A 194 12.20 -0.25 17.57
C TYR A 194 12.86 0.94 16.85
N GLY A 195 12.29 2.14 16.93
CA GLY A 195 12.76 3.32 16.20
C GLY A 195 12.48 3.26 14.68
N PHE A 196 12.77 4.35 13.96
CA PHE A 196 12.38 4.52 12.55
C PHE A 196 13.06 3.52 11.60
N TRP A 197 14.39 3.35 11.69
CA TRP A 197 15.13 2.54 10.72
C TRP A 197 14.79 1.04 10.77
N PRO A 198 14.78 0.38 11.95
CA PRO A 198 14.43 -1.04 12.03
C PRO A 198 12.98 -1.32 11.64
N SER A 199 12.03 -0.49 12.11
CA SER A 199 10.60 -0.62 11.75
C SER A 199 10.37 -0.45 10.25
N TYR A 200 11.04 0.53 9.62
CA TYR A 200 10.98 0.74 8.18
C TYR A 200 11.50 -0.47 7.39
N ILE A 201 12.65 -1.03 7.77
CA ILE A 201 13.25 -2.18 7.06
C ILE A 201 12.35 -3.41 7.19
N ILE A 202 11.88 -3.74 8.40
CA ILE A 202 10.99 -4.89 8.64
C ILE A 202 9.71 -4.75 7.83
N PHE A 203 9.08 -3.56 7.87
CA PHE A 203 7.86 -3.29 7.11
C PHE A 203 8.08 -3.41 5.59
N THR A 204 9.20 -2.86 5.09
CA THR A 204 9.55 -2.91 3.67
C THR A 204 9.81 -4.33 3.18
N LEU A 205 10.54 -5.13 3.97
CA LEU A 205 10.79 -6.55 3.67
C LEU A 205 9.50 -7.37 3.73
N ALA A 206 8.64 -7.13 4.73
CA ALA A 206 7.35 -7.78 4.83
C ALA A 206 6.46 -7.47 3.60
N ARG A 207 6.46 -6.21 3.15
CA ARG A 207 5.76 -5.78 1.92
C ARG A 207 6.35 -6.42 0.67
N PHE A 208 7.66 -6.57 0.59
CA PHE A 208 8.32 -7.30 -0.51
C PHE A 208 7.88 -8.77 -0.55
N LEU A 209 7.89 -9.46 0.59
CA LEU A 209 7.44 -10.86 0.69
C LEU A 209 5.95 -11.01 0.35
N LEU A 210 5.12 -10.07 0.83
CA LEU A 210 3.70 -10.01 0.48
C LEU A 210 3.52 -9.87 -1.04
N ALA A 211 4.29 -8.99 -1.67
CA ALA A 211 4.27 -8.80 -3.11
C ALA A 211 4.68 -10.07 -3.86
N CYS A 212 5.75 -10.74 -3.44
CA CYS A 212 6.21 -11.99 -4.03
C CYS A 212 5.14 -13.08 -3.99
N SER A 213 4.33 -13.13 -2.92
CA SER A 213 3.27 -14.14 -2.77
C SER A 213 2.02 -13.87 -3.61
N THR A 214 1.80 -12.62 -4.04
CA THR A 214 0.53 -12.21 -4.69
C THR A 214 0.29 -12.91 -6.05
N PRO A 215 1.26 -13.00 -6.97
CA PRO A 215 1.08 -13.67 -8.26
C PRO A 215 0.73 -15.16 -8.16
N GLY A 216 1.23 -15.86 -7.13
CA GLY A 216 0.97 -17.28 -6.91
C GLY A 216 -0.49 -17.59 -6.55
N ASN A 217 -1.25 -16.58 -6.11
CA ASN A 217 -2.67 -16.71 -5.79
C ASN A 217 -3.58 -16.58 -7.03
N VAL A 218 -3.03 -16.19 -8.20
CA VAL A 218 -3.81 -16.01 -9.42
C VAL A 218 -3.96 -17.35 -10.15
N PRO A 219 -5.20 -17.84 -10.35
CA PRO A 219 -5.43 -18.98 -11.22
C PRO A 219 -5.20 -18.54 -12.67
N SER A 220 -4.13 -19.01 -13.31
CA SER A 220 -4.00 -18.93 -14.76
C SER A 220 -5.04 -19.80 -15.43
N THR A 221 -5.59 -19.25 -16.49
CA THR A 221 -6.64 -19.86 -17.31
C THR A 221 -6.04 -20.82 -18.33
N LYS A 222 -4.86 -21.42 -18.09
CA LYS A 222 -4.40 -22.52 -18.95
C LYS A 222 -5.53 -23.56 -18.90
N PRO A 223 -6.26 -23.81 -20.00
CA PRO A 223 -7.22 -24.87 -20.01
C PRO A 223 -6.42 -26.13 -19.72
N ASP A 224 -6.78 -26.83 -18.65
CA ASP A 224 -6.23 -28.14 -18.37
C ASP A 224 -6.60 -28.99 -19.60
N THR A 225 -5.69 -29.13 -20.56
CA THR A 225 -5.73 -30.18 -21.58
C THR A 225 -5.41 -31.51 -20.91
N GLU A 226 -6.10 -31.81 -19.81
CA GLU A 226 -6.33 -33.17 -19.37
C GLU A 226 -7.61 -33.61 -20.05
N ILE A 227 -7.48 -34.10 -21.28
CA ILE A 227 -8.52 -34.92 -21.89
C ILE A 227 -8.76 -36.08 -20.91
N PRO A 228 -9.95 -36.21 -20.30
CA PRO A 228 -10.20 -37.26 -19.34
C PRO A 228 -9.99 -38.62 -20.01
N ARG A 229 -9.27 -39.53 -19.33
CA ARG A 229 -8.98 -40.92 -19.75
C ARG A 229 -10.20 -41.75 -20.18
N VAL A 230 -11.42 -41.21 -20.05
CA VAL A 230 -12.67 -41.82 -20.49
C VAL A 230 -12.70 -42.02 -22.01
N GLU A 231 -12.07 -41.15 -22.80
CA GLU A 231 -12.07 -41.27 -24.27
C GLU A 231 -11.12 -42.37 -24.81
N GLN A 232 -10.11 -42.77 -24.02
CA GLN A 232 -9.28 -43.92 -24.35
C GLN A 232 -9.93 -45.26 -23.96
N ALA A 233 -10.83 -45.25 -22.98
CA ALA A 233 -11.60 -46.44 -22.60
C ALA A 233 -12.74 -46.75 -23.59
N SER A 234 -13.35 -45.73 -24.22
CA SER A 234 -14.38 -45.96 -25.25
C SER A 234 -13.79 -46.46 -26.57
N LYS A 235 -12.60 -45.99 -26.98
CA LYS A 235 -11.90 -46.48 -28.18
C LYS A 235 -11.41 -47.93 -28.09
N LYS A 236 -11.16 -48.46 -26.87
CA LYS A 236 -10.81 -49.87 -26.67
C LYS A 236 -12.01 -50.83 -26.66
N ARG A 237 -13.25 -50.33 -26.64
CA ARG A 237 -14.47 -51.13 -26.78
C ARG A 237 -15.06 -51.12 -28.20
N ALA A 238 -14.47 -50.32 -29.09
CA ALA A 238 -14.93 -50.16 -30.46
C ALA A 238 -14.04 -50.85 -31.52
N ASN A 239 -13.01 -51.60 -31.07
CA ASN A 239 -12.20 -52.49 -31.90
C ASN A 239 -12.26 -53.91 -31.34
#